data_AF-T2M3Q8-F1
#
_entry.id   AF-T2M3Q8-F1
#
_cell.length_a   1.000
_cell.length_b   1.000
_cell.length_c   1.000
_cell.angle_alpha   90.00
_cell.angle_beta   90.00
_cell.angle_gamma   90.00
#
_symmetry.space_group_name_H-M   'P 1'
#
loop_
_entity.id
_entity.type
_entity.pdbx_description
1 polymer ?
#
loop_
_entity_poly.entity_id
_entity_poly.type
_entity_poly.pdbx_seq_one_letter_code
_entity_poly.pdbx_strand_id
1 'polypeptide(L)'
;RKVLYFLINLYAHLVGKKIFVMTSMLYCVCNKEYEEGQFMIECGKCGEWFHGSCVGIEEYQAQDIEEYHCTKCELVHGPLVLKKRRNVSQHNYKEIHEGTKQISAGSVMFIRQLKTKKFIDCKNVIRFLNNGNSFDVNYLQQHGFDVPILVKEKTGLGLVVPPSNFTVYDVEKRVGPLFDLHVIDVAKQEDLRMKMREWTEYFNSPIRGRVLNVISLEFSKTSLDELVTAPEIVRNMSWVENTWPKVITEENSHTPPAVMKYCLMGVKDCYTDFHVDFGGTSVWYHLLHGEKVFYFIEPTKVNLKKFEQWASSSDQNQVFFGDKVDKCYKISLQEG
;
A
#
# COMPACT_ATOMS: atom_id res chain seq x y z
N ARG A 1 -16.21 19.89 -11.05
CA ARG A 1 -15.02 20.30 -10.27
C ARG A 1 -15.07 21.82 -10.13
N LYS A 2 -15.38 22.35 -8.95
CA LYS A 2 -15.15 23.76 -8.63
C LYS A 2 -14.00 23.76 -7.62
N VAL A 3 -12.80 24.05 -8.10
CA VAL A 3 -11.62 24.32 -7.26
C VAL A 3 -11.57 25.84 -7.18
N LEU A 4 -11.74 26.39 -5.98
CA LEU A 4 -11.78 27.83 -5.77
C LEU A 4 -10.36 28.30 -5.41
N TYR A 5 -9.71 29.00 -6.34
CA TYR A 5 -8.50 29.78 -6.05
C TYR A 5 -8.94 31.18 -5.61
N PHE A 6 -8.78 31.54 -4.33
CA PHE A 6 -8.95 32.93 -3.90
C PHE A 6 -7.67 33.72 -4.14
N LEU A 7 -7.71 34.63 -5.11
CA LEU A 7 -6.76 35.72 -5.29
C LEU A 7 -6.95 36.75 -4.16
N ILE A 8 -6.02 36.76 -3.20
CA ILE A 8 -5.91 37.84 -2.20
C ILE A 8 -5.23 39.03 -2.88
N ASN A 9 -6.01 40.04 -3.28
CA ASN A 9 -5.47 41.33 -3.71
C ASN A 9 -5.07 42.14 -2.47
N LEU A 10 -3.76 42.31 -2.28
CA LEU A 10 -3.17 43.38 -1.49
C LEU A 10 -3.62 44.73 -2.06
N TYR A 11 -4.37 45.52 -1.28
CA TYR A 11 -4.34 46.98 -1.42
C TYR A 11 -4.50 47.62 -0.03
N ALA A 12 -3.36 47.84 0.61
CA ALA A 12 -3.23 48.76 1.73
C ALA A 12 -2.81 50.13 1.18
N HIS A 13 -3.68 51.14 1.27
CA HIS A 13 -3.27 52.49 1.64
C HIS A 13 -4.48 53.39 2.02
N LEU A 14 -4.52 53.73 3.31
CA LEU A 14 -4.92 54.99 3.96
C LEU A 14 -6.17 55.75 3.45
N VAL A 15 -7.18 55.89 4.32
CA VAL A 15 -7.47 57.08 5.16
C VAL A 15 -8.87 56.90 5.75
N GLY A 16 -8.99 57.04 7.09
CA GLY A 16 -10.27 57.31 7.75
C GLY A 16 -10.83 56.18 8.62
N LYS A 17 -10.84 56.43 9.92
CA LYS A 17 -11.51 55.69 11.01
C LYS A 17 -12.65 54.75 10.55
N LYS A 18 -12.36 53.45 10.46
CA LYS A 18 -13.24 52.33 10.84
C LYS A 18 -12.33 51.18 11.22
N ILE A 19 -12.48 50.67 12.45
CA ILE A 19 -11.90 49.38 12.84
C ILE A 19 -12.62 48.35 11.98
N PHE A 20 -11.99 47.88 10.91
CA PHE A 20 -12.42 46.66 10.23
C PHE A 20 -11.93 45.51 11.11
N VAL A 21 -12.85 44.91 11.86
CA VAL A 21 -12.63 43.56 12.36
C VAL A 21 -12.51 42.69 11.11
N MET A 22 -11.30 42.23 10.79
CA MET A 22 -11.13 41.11 9.88
C MET A 22 -11.70 39.89 10.60
N THR A 23 -13.02 39.68 10.48
CA THR A 23 -13.65 38.45 10.94
C THR A 23 -13.14 37.35 10.02
N SER A 24 -12.20 36.56 10.52
CA SER A 24 -11.86 35.28 9.92
C SER A 24 -13.13 34.44 9.81
N MET A 25 -13.35 33.82 8.65
CA MET A 25 -14.49 32.92 8.48
C MET A 25 -14.21 31.64 9.28
N LEU A 26 -15.10 31.36 10.23
CA LEU A 26 -15.08 30.14 11.03
C LEU A 26 -15.91 29.07 10.33
N TYR A 27 -15.41 27.86 10.30
CA TYR A 27 -16.04 26.70 9.67
C TYR A 27 -16.21 25.55 10.66
N CYS A 28 -16.93 24.52 10.21
CA CYS A 28 -17.13 23.26 10.90
C CYS A 28 -17.88 23.39 12.25
N VAL A 29 -18.21 22.25 12.86
CA VAL A 29 -18.77 22.19 14.22
C VAL A 29 -17.80 22.68 15.30
N CYS A 30 -16.51 22.76 15.00
CA CYS A 30 -15.48 23.21 15.94
C CYS A 30 -15.25 24.73 15.93
N ASN A 31 -15.91 25.48 15.05
CA ASN A 31 -15.79 26.94 14.91
C ASN A 31 -14.32 27.40 14.80
N LYS A 32 -13.54 26.73 13.96
CA LYS A 32 -12.14 27.09 13.68
C LYS A 32 -12.00 27.71 12.30
N GLU A 33 -10.96 28.51 12.13
CA GLU A 33 -10.56 29.03 10.83
C GLU A 33 -10.07 27.91 9.90
N TYR A 34 -10.05 28.19 8.60
CA TYR A 34 -9.45 27.27 7.63
C TYR A 34 -7.92 27.23 7.81
N GLU A 35 -7.37 26.03 7.95
CA GLU A 35 -5.94 25.77 7.95
C GLU A 35 -5.51 25.12 6.63
N GLU A 36 -4.48 25.67 5.99
CA GLU A 36 -3.96 25.14 4.73
C GLU A 36 -3.43 23.71 4.91
N GLY A 37 -3.86 22.79 4.05
CA GLY A 37 -3.51 21.36 4.13
C GLY A 37 -4.46 20.50 4.97
N GLN A 38 -5.46 21.09 5.65
CA GLN A 38 -6.46 20.32 6.37
C GLN A 38 -7.61 19.89 5.43
N PHE A 39 -7.89 18.58 5.39
CA PHE A 39 -9.00 18.04 4.59
C PHE A 39 -10.37 18.50 5.13
N MET A 40 -11.18 19.09 4.25
CA MET A 40 -12.55 19.50 4.54
C MET A 40 -13.54 19.03 3.46
N ILE A 41 -14.79 18.81 3.87
CA ILE A 41 -15.90 18.38 3.01
C ILE A 41 -17.12 19.30 3.18
N GLU A 42 -17.75 19.67 2.07
CA GLU A 42 -18.94 20.53 2.02
C GLU A 42 -20.22 19.70 2.19
N CYS A 43 -21.15 20.15 3.04
CA CYS A 43 -22.48 19.55 3.16
C CYS A 43 -23.39 20.02 2.01
N GLY A 44 -23.91 19.08 1.21
CA GLY A 44 -24.76 19.37 0.06
C GLY A 44 -26.15 19.97 0.39
N LYS A 45 -26.51 20.05 1.68
CA LYS A 45 -27.80 20.62 2.13
C LYS A 45 -27.66 22.01 2.73
N CYS A 46 -26.67 22.26 3.57
CA CYS A 46 -26.48 23.56 4.21
C CYS A 46 -25.35 24.40 3.60
N GLY A 47 -24.50 23.83 2.74
CA GLY A 47 -23.36 24.53 2.12
C GLY A 47 -22.17 24.81 3.07
N GLU A 48 -22.28 24.39 4.33
CA GLU A 48 -21.22 24.55 5.32
C GLU A 48 -20.09 23.53 5.11
N TRP A 49 -18.87 23.91 5.45
CA TRP A 49 -17.67 23.08 5.34
C TRP A 49 -17.29 22.47 6.69
N PHE A 50 -16.90 21.20 6.67
CA PHE A 50 -16.56 20.43 7.86
C PHE A 50 -15.18 19.79 7.71
N HIS A 51 -14.35 19.85 8.75
CA HIS A 51 -13.10 19.09 8.80
C HIS A 51 -13.43 17.60 8.78
N GLY A 52 -12.75 16.83 7.93
CA GLY A 52 -12.97 15.39 7.83
C GLY A 52 -12.85 14.70 9.19
N SER A 53 -11.82 15.03 9.96
CA SER A 53 -11.61 14.52 11.32
C SER A 53 -12.71 14.89 12.32
N CYS A 54 -13.40 16.02 12.14
CA CYS A 54 -14.51 16.42 13.02
C CYS A 54 -15.80 15.65 12.73
N VAL A 55 -15.93 15.08 11.53
CA VAL A 55 -17.14 14.39 11.09
C VAL A 55 -16.89 12.91 10.74
N GLY A 56 -15.71 12.40 11.06
CA GLY A 56 -15.33 11.00 10.85
C GLY A 56 -15.25 10.61 9.38
N ILE A 57 -14.82 11.54 8.51
CA ILE A 57 -14.62 11.29 7.08
C ILE A 57 -13.16 11.53 6.75
N GLU A 58 -12.50 10.48 6.28
CA GLU A 58 -11.14 10.58 5.76
C GLU A 58 -11.14 11.10 4.31
N GLU A 59 -10.06 11.77 3.92
CA GLU A 59 -9.92 12.38 2.58
C GLU A 59 -10.18 11.37 1.45
N TYR A 60 -9.69 10.14 1.61
CA TYR A 60 -9.88 9.09 0.62
C TYR A 60 -11.35 8.66 0.47
N GLN A 61 -12.17 8.78 1.53
CA GLN A 61 -13.59 8.39 1.52
C GLN A 61 -14.42 9.40 0.73
N ALA A 62 -14.02 10.68 0.74
CA ALA A 62 -14.70 11.75 0.02
C ALA A 62 -14.81 11.50 -1.50
N GLN A 63 -13.86 10.75 -2.07
CA GLN A 63 -13.89 10.35 -3.47
C GLN A 63 -15.14 9.51 -3.83
N ASP A 64 -15.69 8.79 -2.85
CA ASP A 64 -16.83 7.88 -2.98
C ASP A 64 -18.16 8.50 -2.53
N ILE A 65 -18.12 9.66 -1.88
CA ILE A 65 -19.31 10.42 -1.49
C ILE A 65 -19.80 11.25 -2.70
N GLU A 66 -21.07 11.05 -3.07
CA GLU A 66 -21.78 11.87 -4.08
C GLU A 66 -22.23 13.19 -3.46
N GLU A 67 -22.85 13.11 -2.30
CA GLU A 67 -23.37 14.24 -1.55
C GLU A 67 -23.19 13.96 -0.04
N TYR A 68 -22.41 14.80 0.64
CA TYR A 68 -22.24 14.69 2.08
C TYR A 68 -23.38 15.40 2.83
N HIS A 69 -23.90 14.78 3.88
CA HIS A 69 -24.83 15.41 4.82
C HIS A 69 -24.18 15.48 6.20
N CYS A 70 -24.10 16.68 6.78
CA CYS A 70 -23.63 16.85 8.15
C CYS A 70 -24.64 16.27 9.16
N THR A 71 -24.21 16.05 10.41
CA THR A 71 -25.05 15.46 11.46
C THR A 71 -26.42 16.14 11.63
N LYS A 72 -26.50 17.46 11.42
CA LYS A 72 -27.77 18.20 11.47
C LYS A 72 -28.65 17.93 10.25
N CYS A 73 -28.07 17.94 9.06
CA CYS A 73 -28.78 17.70 7.80
C CYS A 73 -29.18 16.24 7.63
N GLU A 74 -28.41 15.31 8.19
CA GLU A 74 -28.68 13.87 8.15
C GLU A 74 -30.03 13.53 8.79
N LEU A 75 -30.37 14.18 9.90
CA LEU A 75 -31.63 13.97 10.62
C LEU A 75 -32.87 14.34 9.78
N VAL A 76 -32.72 15.20 8.78
CA VAL A 76 -33.82 15.73 7.95
C VAL A 76 -33.81 15.12 6.55
N HIS A 77 -32.62 14.94 5.97
CA HIS A 77 -32.44 14.55 4.57
C HIS A 77 -31.92 13.11 4.40
N GLY A 78 -31.71 12.39 5.51
CA GLY A 78 -31.12 11.05 5.52
C GLY A 78 -29.58 11.07 5.48
N PRO A 79 -28.93 9.90 5.52
CA PRO A 79 -27.47 9.80 5.52
C PRO A 79 -26.84 10.37 4.24
N LEU A 80 -25.52 10.53 4.25
CA LEU A 80 -24.76 10.88 3.04
C LEU A 80 -25.10 9.93 1.87
N VAL A 81 -25.05 10.47 0.65
CA VAL A 81 -25.28 9.70 -0.57
C VAL A 81 -23.93 9.26 -1.14
N LEU A 82 -23.75 7.95 -1.29
CA LEU A 82 -22.59 7.38 -1.97
C LEU A 82 -22.80 7.37 -3.48
N LYS A 83 -21.71 7.58 -4.23
CA LYS A 83 -21.70 7.43 -5.69
C LYS A 83 -22.12 6.01 -6.06
N LYS A 84 -23.13 5.87 -6.93
CA LYS A 84 -23.56 4.55 -7.44
C LYS A 84 -22.42 3.85 -8.19
N ARG A 85 -22.09 2.62 -7.81
CA ARG A 85 -21.14 1.77 -8.52
C ARG A 85 -21.75 1.31 -9.85
N ARG A 86 -21.16 1.70 -10.98
CA ARG A 86 -21.65 1.38 -12.33
C ARG A 86 -20.84 0.31 -13.05
N ASN A 87 -19.60 0.03 -12.61
CA ASN A 87 -18.79 -1.06 -13.13
C ASN A 87 -17.89 -1.74 -12.07
N VAL A 88 -17.40 -2.94 -12.41
CA VAL A 88 -16.53 -3.80 -11.58
C VAL A 88 -15.23 -4.20 -12.29
N SER A 89 -15.00 -3.66 -13.50
CA SER A 89 -13.88 -3.99 -14.38
C SER A 89 -12.88 -2.85 -14.55
N GLN A 90 -13.20 -1.62 -14.12
CA GLN A 90 -12.34 -0.45 -14.25
C GLN A 90 -11.93 0.09 -12.87
N HIS A 91 -10.83 0.84 -12.82
CA HIS A 91 -10.43 1.63 -11.63
C HIS A 91 -11.50 2.68 -11.29
N ASN A 92 -11.98 3.40 -12.30
CA ASN A 92 -13.09 4.32 -12.15
C ASN A 92 -14.42 3.59 -12.23
N TYR A 93 -14.94 3.17 -11.08
CA TYR A 93 -16.21 2.44 -10.96
C TYR A 93 -17.45 3.23 -11.42
N LYS A 94 -17.30 4.49 -11.83
CA LYS A 94 -18.37 5.38 -12.32
C LYS A 94 -18.61 5.26 -13.82
N GLU A 95 -17.64 4.74 -14.58
CA GLU A 95 -17.77 4.62 -16.03
C GLU A 95 -18.84 3.58 -16.39
N ILE A 96 -19.63 3.87 -17.42
CA ILE A 96 -20.55 2.89 -17.99
C ILE A 96 -19.68 1.88 -18.75
N HIS A 97 -19.95 0.59 -18.55
CA HIS A 97 -19.20 -0.48 -19.23
C HIS A 97 -19.53 -0.46 -20.73
N GLU A 98 -18.85 0.39 -21.49
CA GLU A 98 -18.79 0.27 -22.94
C GLU A 98 -18.04 -1.03 -23.24
N GLY A 99 -18.69 -1.99 -23.89
CA GLY A 99 -18.23 -3.38 -24.06
C GLY A 99 -16.88 -3.57 -24.77
N THR A 100 -16.14 -2.50 -25.05
CA THR A 100 -14.85 -2.44 -25.74
C THR A 100 -13.66 -2.17 -24.82
N LYS A 101 -13.85 -1.73 -23.56
CA LYS A 101 -12.72 -1.39 -22.68
C LYS A 101 -12.09 -2.63 -22.02
N GLN A 102 -10.75 -2.68 -22.05
CA GLN A 102 -9.95 -3.71 -21.36
C GLN A 102 -10.06 -3.58 -19.83
N ILE A 103 -9.92 -4.70 -19.14
CA ILE A 103 -10.12 -4.80 -17.68
C ILE A 103 -8.90 -4.24 -16.96
N SER A 104 -9.11 -3.36 -15.97
CA SER A 104 -8.01 -2.76 -15.21
C SER A 104 -7.47 -3.68 -14.12
N ALA A 105 -6.15 -3.72 -13.96
CA ALA A 105 -5.42 -4.44 -12.92
C ALA A 105 -5.93 -4.08 -11.52
N GLY A 106 -6.07 -5.08 -10.64
CA GLY A 106 -6.61 -4.91 -9.29
C GLY A 106 -8.15 -4.78 -9.20
N SER A 107 -8.87 -4.59 -10.32
CA SER A 107 -10.33 -4.59 -10.31
C SER A 107 -10.92 -5.96 -9.93
N VAL A 108 -12.19 -6.00 -9.51
CA VAL A 108 -12.84 -7.26 -9.08
C VAL A 108 -12.88 -8.28 -10.22
N MET A 109 -13.15 -7.84 -11.47
CA MET A 109 -13.12 -8.74 -12.63
C MET A 109 -11.71 -9.21 -12.94
N PHE A 110 -10.71 -8.34 -12.83
CA PHE A 110 -9.31 -8.73 -13.01
C PHE A 110 -8.90 -9.84 -12.05
N ILE A 111 -9.19 -9.69 -10.75
CA ILE A 111 -8.86 -10.71 -9.75
C ILE A 111 -9.57 -12.04 -10.03
N ARG A 112 -10.84 -12.00 -10.46
CA ARG A 112 -11.56 -13.22 -10.85
C ARG A 112 -10.90 -13.92 -12.03
N GLN A 113 -10.53 -13.16 -13.08
CA GLN A 113 -9.85 -13.73 -14.24
C GLN A 113 -8.48 -14.28 -13.86
N LEU A 114 -7.69 -13.53 -13.10
CA LEU A 114 -6.35 -13.92 -12.65
C LEU A 114 -6.37 -15.25 -11.89
N LYS A 115 -7.34 -15.44 -10.99
CA LYS A 115 -7.50 -16.70 -10.23
C LYS A 115 -7.78 -17.92 -11.11
N THR A 116 -8.48 -17.72 -12.23
CA THR A 116 -8.81 -18.79 -13.18
C THR A 116 -7.77 -18.98 -14.29
N LYS A 117 -6.84 -18.02 -14.43
CA LYS A 117 -5.80 -18.05 -15.45
C LYS A 117 -4.83 -19.21 -15.21
N LYS A 118 -4.47 -19.92 -16.28
CA LYS A 118 -3.49 -21.01 -16.24
C LYS A 118 -2.09 -20.44 -16.40
N PHE A 119 -1.18 -20.91 -15.57
CA PHE A 119 0.24 -20.54 -15.59
C PHE A 119 1.09 -21.80 -15.74
N ILE A 120 2.33 -21.60 -16.18
CA ILE A 120 3.30 -22.69 -16.30
C ILE A 120 3.74 -23.13 -14.90
N ASP A 121 3.93 -24.44 -14.73
CA ASP A 121 4.44 -25.01 -13.48
C ASP A 121 5.86 -24.49 -13.19
N CYS A 122 6.11 -24.10 -11.95
CA CYS A 122 7.37 -23.52 -11.49
C CYS A 122 8.32 -24.56 -10.85
N LYS A 123 7.90 -25.83 -10.72
CA LYS A 123 8.68 -26.89 -10.03
C LYS A 123 10.12 -27.06 -10.51
N ASN A 124 10.36 -26.86 -11.80
CA ASN A 124 11.70 -27.02 -12.40
C ASN A 124 12.50 -25.71 -12.46
N VAL A 125 11.93 -24.61 -11.97
CA VAL A 125 12.55 -23.27 -12.03
C VAL A 125 12.90 -22.80 -10.62
N ILE A 126 12.04 -23.11 -9.65
CA ILE A 126 12.25 -22.76 -8.25
C ILE A 126 13.09 -23.83 -7.57
N ARG A 127 14.03 -23.39 -6.74
CA ARG A 127 14.83 -24.30 -5.92
C ARG A 127 14.11 -24.59 -4.61
N PHE A 128 13.83 -25.86 -4.35
CA PHE A 128 13.13 -26.29 -3.15
C PHE A 128 14.13 -26.83 -2.12
N LEU A 129 14.08 -26.28 -0.91
CA LEU A 129 14.83 -26.76 0.24
C LEU A 129 13.84 -27.20 1.33
N ASN A 130 14.12 -28.33 1.97
CA ASN A 130 13.28 -28.80 3.07
C ASN A 130 13.44 -27.90 4.31
N ASN A 131 14.66 -27.45 4.60
CA ASN A 131 14.98 -26.57 5.72
C ASN A 131 16.23 -25.73 5.40
N GLY A 132 16.62 -24.86 6.33
CA GLY A 132 17.75 -23.94 6.21
C GLY A 132 19.10 -24.45 6.70
N ASN A 133 19.22 -25.68 7.22
CA ASN A 133 20.45 -26.14 7.90
C ASN A 133 21.70 -26.12 6.99
N SER A 134 21.52 -26.29 5.69
CA SER A 134 22.59 -26.24 4.69
C SER A 134 22.49 -25.00 3.79
N PHE A 135 21.65 -24.02 4.15
CA PHE A 135 21.39 -22.84 3.34
C PHE A 135 22.23 -21.65 3.82
N ASP A 136 23.50 -21.65 3.39
CA ASP A 136 24.50 -20.65 3.75
C ASP A 136 25.11 -19.97 2.51
N VAL A 137 26.12 -19.12 2.72
CA VAL A 137 26.80 -18.41 1.63
C VAL A 137 27.53 -19.39 0.70
N ASN A 138 28.10 -20.47 1.24
CA ASN A 138 28.80 -21.49 0.43
C ASN A 138 27.82 -22.19 -0.51
N TYR A 139 26.62 -22.51 -0.03
CA TYR A 139 25.56 -23.10 -0.84
C TYR A 139 25.24 -22.20 -2.04
N LEU A 140 25.05 -20.90 -1.82
CA LEU A 140 24.76 -19.96 -2.90
C LEU A 140 25.95 -19.75 -3.85
N GLN A 141 27.19 -19.77 -3.37
CA GLN A 141 28.37 -19.72 -4.22
C GLN A 141 28.47 -20.94 -5.14
N GLN A 142 28.10 -22.13 -4.63
CA GLN A 142 28.15 -23.38 -5.40
C GLN A 142 26.99 -23.50 -6.41
N HIS A 143 25.80 -23.01 -6.07
CA HIS A 143 24.58 -23.26 -6.84
C HIS A 143 24.02 -22.01 -7.54
N GLY A 144 24.58 -20.83 -7.30
CA GLY A 144 24.05 -19.55 -7.79
C GLY A 144 22.83 -19.05 -7.00
N PHE A 145 22.51 -17.76 -7.18
CA PHE A 145 21.34 -17.10 -6.61
C PHE A 145 20.58 -16.31 -7.68
N ASP A 146 20.12 -17.01 -8.70
CA ASP A 146 19.52 -16.49 -9.94
C ASP A 146 18.07 -16.96 -10.15
N VAL A 147 17.58 -17.85 -9.28
CA VAL A 147 16.20 -18.34 -9.27
C VAL A 147 15.59 -18.20 -7.87
N PRO A 148 14.25 -18.10 -7.75
CA PRO A 148 13.60 -18.12 -6.44
C PRO A 148 13.92 -19.40 -5.68
N ILE A 149 14.10 -19.27 -4.37
CA ILE A 149 14.36 -20.38 -3.46
C ILE A 149 13.20 -20.47 -2.47
N LEU A 150 12.53 -21.62 -2.43
CA LEU A 150 11.49 -21.91 -1.44
C LEU A 150 12.06 -22.84 -0.36
N VAL A 151 12.05 -22.38 0.88
CA VAL A 151 12.42 -23.19 2.04
C VAL A 151 11.14 -23.59 2.78
N LYS A 152 10.88 -24.89 2.89
CA LYS A 152 9.62 -25.42 3.45
C LYS A 152 9.52 -25.23 4.97
N GLU A 153 10.62 -25.42 5.68
CA GLU A 153 10.67 -25.28 7.14
C GLU A 153 11.70 -24.23 7.52
N LYS A 154 11.32 -23.30 8.41
CA LYS A 154 12.23 -22.24 8.87
C LYS A 154 13.42 -22.73 9.70
N THR A 155 13.42 -23.99 10.13
CA THR A 155 14.51 -24.61 10.89
C THR A 155 15.84 -24.40 10.20
N GLY A 156 16.85 -23.92 10.91
CA GLY A 156 18.18 -23.67 10.35
C GLY A 156 18.34 -22.36 9.57
N LEU A 157 17.28 -21.57 9.34
CA LEU A 157 17.40 -20.27 8.65
C LEU A 157 17.94 -19.14 9.54
N GLY A 158 18.02 -19.35 10.86
CA GLY A 158 18.26 -18.26 11.82
C GLY A 158 17.16 -17.17 11.82
N LEU A 159 16.01 -17.45 11.20
CA LEU A 159 14.83 -16.59 11.11
C LEU A 159 14.06 -16.63 12.43
N VAL A 160 13.88 -15.47 13.05
CA VAL A 160 12.99 -15.29 14.20
C VAL A 160 11.81 -14.46 13.77
N VAL A 161 10.61 -14.92 14.12
CA VAL A 161 9.33 -14.27 13.81
C VAL A 161 8.43 -14.36 15.04
N PRO A 162 7.37 -13.52 15.12
CA PRO A 162 6.41 -13.60 16.21
C PRO A 162 5.72 -14.98 16.26
N PRO A 163 5.08 -15.33 17.39
CA PRO A 163 4.33 -16.57 17.51
C PRO A 163 3.15 -16.62 16.53
N SER A 164 2.65 -17.82 16.21
CA SER A 164 1.54 -18.05 15.28
C SER A 164 0.17 -17.59 15.78
N ASN A 165 0.08 -16.91 16.92
CA ASN A 165 -1.12 -16.24 17.39
C ASN A 165 -0.99 -14.72 17.32
N PHE A 166 0.08 -14.19 16.71
CA PHE A 166 0.34 -12.76 16.59
C PHE A 166 -0.58 -12.13 15.55
N THR A 167 -1.31 -11.10 15.95
CA THR A 167 -2.38 -10.51 15.14
C THR A 167 -2.06 -9.07 14.69
N VAL A 168 -2.92 -8.50 13.85
CA VAL A 168 -2.85 -7.07 13.48
C VAL A 168 -3.02 -6.16 14.71
N TYR A 169 -3.75 -6.58 15.75
CA TYR A 169 -3.80 -5.85 17.02
C TYR A 169 -2.45 -5.81 17.72
N ASP A 170 -1.65 -6.87 17.61
CA ASP A 170 -0.32 -6.91 18.22
C ASP A 170 0.69 -6.07 17.42
N VAL A 171 0.53 -6.01 16.09
CA VAL A 171 1.24 -5.02 15.25
C VAL A 171 0.93 -3.60 15.73
N GLU A 172 -0.35 -3.25 15.94
CA GLU A 172 -0.75 -1.92 16.43
C GLU A 172 -0.13 -1.60 17.78
N LYS A 173 -0.14 -2.54 18.73
CA LYS A 173 0.48 -2.36 20.05
C LYS A 173 1.98 -2.10 19.96
N ARG A 174 2.68 -2.64 18.95
CA ARG A 174 4.13 -2.55 18.80
C ARG A 174 4.59 -1.34 17.99
N VAL A 175 3.81 -0.97 16.97
CA VAL A 175 4.08 0.15 16.06
C VAL A 175 3.49 1.46 16.58
N GLY A 176 2.36 1.39 17.26
CA GLY A 176 1.62 2.52 17.82
C GLY A 176 0.37 2.85 17.00
N PRO A 177 -0.76 3.20 17.66
CA PRO A 177 -2.05 3.40 16.99
C PRO A 177 -2.10 4.62 16.07
N LEU A 178 -1.26 5.63 16.33
CA LEU A 178 -1.21 6.89 15.57
C LEU A 178 -0.16 6.87 14.43
N PHE A 179 0.50 5.73 14.21
CA PHE A 179 1.47 5.58 13.13
C PHE A 179 0.78 5.75 11.78
N ASP A 180 1.37 6.55 10.90
CA ASP A 180 0.87 6.79 9.54
C ASP A 180 1.27 5.65 8.61
N LEU A 181 0.28 4.90 8.13
CA LEU A 181 0.47 3.83 7.17
C LEU A 181 0.31 4.34 5.74
N HIS A 182 1.17 3.84 4.86
CA HIS A 182 0.93 3.84 3.43
C HIS A 182 0.10 2.60 3.07
N VAL A 183 -1.08 2.84 2.50
CA VAL A 183 -2.07 1.80 2.17
C VAL A 183 -2.45 1.93 0.71
N ILE A 184 -2.59 0.80 0.03
CA ILE A 184 -2.97 0.76 -1.38
C ILE A 184 -4.46 0.42 -1.47
N ASP A 185 -5.26 1.24 -2.16
CA ASP A 185 -6.55 0.78 -2.69
C ASP A 185 -6.29 -0.07 -3.93
N VAL A 186 -6.43 -1.38 -3.76
CA VAL A 186 -6.13 -2.37 -4.80
C VAL A 186 -7.03 -2.18 -6.02
N ALA A 187 -8.30 -1.80 -5.84
CA ALA A 187 -9.22 -1.65 -6.96
C ALA A 187 -8.92 -0.41 -7.80
N LYS A 188 -8.29 0.62 -7.21
CA LYS A 188 -7.89 1.85 -7.90
C LYS A 188 -6.41 1.86 -8.31
N GLN A 189 -5.59 0.97 -7.74
CA GLN A 189 -4.12 1.01 -7.82
C GLN A 189 -3.57 2.37 -7.38
N GLU A 190 -4.15 2.95 -6.32
CA GLU A 190 -3.78 4.25 -5.77
C GLU A 190 -3.34 4.12 -4.31
N ASP A 191 -2.33 4.89 -3.93
CA ASP A 191 -1.89 5.04 -2.55
C ASP A 191 -2.80 5.99 -1.78
N LEU A 192 -3.06 5.64 -0.52
CA LEU A 192 -3.71 6.48 0.48
C LEU A 192 -2.96 6.37 1.81
N ARG A 193 -3.24 7.31 2.71
CA ARG A 193 -2.73 7.28 4.08
C ARG A 193 -3.87 7.04 5.06
N MET A 194 -3.58 6.29 6.12
CA MET A 194 -4.47 6.12 7.27
C MET A 194 -3.66 5.76 8.51
N LYS A 195 -4.25 5.92 9.69
CA LYS A 195 -3.60 5.54 10.95
C LYS A 195 -3.60 4.03 11.14
N MET A 196 -2.60 3.50 11.85
CA MET A 196 -2.52 2.09 12.23
C MET A 196 -3.80 1.62 12.92
N ARG A 197 -4.39 2.46 13.77
CA ARG A 197 -5.68 2.17 14.43
C ARG A 197 -6.82 1.93 13.44
N GLU A 198 -6.96 2.81 12.45
CA GLU A 198 -7.98 2.73 11.41
C GLU A 198 -7.78 1.47 10.55
N TRP A 199 -6.52 1.16 10.24
CA TRP A 199 -6.18 -0.09 9.55
C TRP A 199 -6.57 -1.31 10.35
N THR A 200 -6.27 -1.37 11.64
CA THR A 200 -6.66 -2.49 12.51
C THR A 200 -8.18 -2.68 12.54
N GLU A 201 -8.94 -1.58 12.65
CA GLU A 201 -10.40 -1.63 12.64
C GLU A 201 -10.94 -2.12 11.28
N TYR A 202 -10.41 -1.59 10.17
CA TYR A 202 -10.74 -2.05 8.82
C TYR A 202 -10.39 -3.54 8.60
N PHE A 203 -9.19 -3.96 9.03
CA PHE A 203 -8.71 -5.32 8.82
C PHE A 203 -9.54 -6.33 9.59
N ASN A 204 -9.92 -6.02 10.83
CA ASN A 204 -10.73 -6.92 11.67
C ASN A 204 -12.24 -6.81 11.39
N SER A 205 -12.69 -5.81 10.63
CA SER A 205 -14.09 -5.70 10.25
C SER A 205 -14.53 -6.89 9.39
N PRO A 206 -15.68 -7.54 9.70
CA PRO A 206 -16.25 -8.59 8.86
C PRO A 206 -16.83 -8.04 7.54
N ILE A 207 -17.10 -6.73 7.48
CA ILE A 207 -17.68 -6.05 6.32
C ILE A 207 -16.66 -5.02 5.82
N ARG A 208 -16.18 -5.23 4.60
CA ARG A 208 -15.20 -4.33 3.96
C ARG A 208 -15.76 -3.80 2.65
N GLY A 209 -15.84 -2.47 2.52
CA GLY A 209 -16.31 -1.81 1.30
C GLY A 209 -15.24 -1.73 0.20
N ARG A 210 -13.96 -1.81 0.57
CA ARG A 210 -12.80 -1.73 -0.34
C ARG A 210 -11.81 -2.86 -0.03
N VAL A 211 -10.92 -3.13 -0.98
CA VAL A 211 -9.81 -4.07 -0.83
C VAL A 211 -8.54 -3.24 -0.67
N LEU A 212 -8.07 -3.16 0.57
CA LEU A 212 -6.90 -2.37 0.94
C LEU A 212 -5.72 -3.26 1.32
N ASN A 213 -4.51 -2.80 1.03
CA ASN A 213 -3.27 -3.56 1.24
C ASN A 213 -2.17 -2.69 1.87
N VAL A 214 -1.46 -3.21 2.85
CA VAL A 214 -0.25 -2.59 3.43
C VAL A 214 0.95 -3.43 3.02
N ILE A 215 1.87 -2.85 2.26
CA ILE A 215 3.10 -3.55 1.81
C ILE A 215 4.41 -2.90 2.28
N SER A 216 4.35 -1.67 2.79
CA SER A 216 5.51 -0.83 3.03
C SER A 216 5.65 -0.36 4.49
N LEU A 217 5.07 -1.10 5.45
CA LEU A 217 5.30 -0.84 6.87
C LEU A 217 6.69 -1.37 7.27
N GLU A 218 7.69 -0.50 7.12
CA GLU A 218 9.03 -0.67 7.67
C GLU A 218 8.96 -0.44 9.18
N PHE A 219 9.48 -1.39 9.97
CA PHE A 219 9.27 -1.37 11.42
C PHE A 219 10.55 -1.41 12.26
N SER A 220 11.74 -1.29 11.65
CA SER A 220 13.03 -1.41 12.37
C SER A 220 13.23 -0.35 13.46
N LYS A 221 12.45 0.75 13.43
CA LYS A 221 12.47 1.82 14.45
C LYS A 221 11.33 1.72 15.47
N THR A 222 10.66 0.57 15.55
CA THR A 222 9.54 0.34 16.48
C THR A 222 9.84 -0.83 17.40
N SER A 223 9.03 -1.04 18.44
CA SER A 223 9.19 -2.21 19.33
C SER A 223 8.89 -3.55 18.64
N LEU A 224 8.36 -3.55 17.41
CA LEU A 224 8.19 -4.76 16.62
C LEU A 224 9.54 -5.35 16.16
N ASP A 225 10.58 -4.52 16.07
CA ASP A 225 11.92 -4.92 15.66
C ASP A 225 12.50 -6.07 16.49
N GLU A 226 12.21 -6.04 17.80
CA GLU A 226 12.68 -7.01 18.80
C GLU A 226 12.11 -8.42 18.57
N LEU A 227 10.99 -8.54 17.85
CA LEU A 227 10.32 -9.82 17.61
C LEU A 227 10.71 -10.47 16.27
N VAL A 228 11.49 -9.76 15.45
CA VAL A 228 11.83 -10.22 14.10
C VAL A 228 13.33 -10.15 13.85
N THR A 229 13.89 -11.29 13.47
CA THR A 229 15.26 -11.39 13.00
C THR A 229 15.25 -11.97 11.60
N ALA A 230 15.76 -11.22 10.62
CA ALA A 230 15.88 -11.67 9.24
C ALA A 230 16.73 -12.97 9.15
N PRO A 231 16.53 -13.81 8.12
CA PRO A 231 17.32 -15.02 7.95
C PRO A 231 18.82 -14.75 8.01
N GLU A 232 19.58 -15.67 8.57
CA GLU A 232 21.02 -15.54 8.74
C GLU A 232 21.74 -15.27 7.42
N ILE A 233 21.39 -16.01 6.36
CA ILE A 233 21.94 -15.81 5.01
C ILE A 233 21.71 -14.39 4.48
N VAL A 234 20.56 -13.78 4.79
CA VAL A 234 20.23 -12.40 4.36
C VAL A 234 21.14 -11.41 5.08
N ARG A 235 21.32 -11.57 6.39
CA ARG A 235 22.22 -10.72 7.18
C ARG A 235 23.67 -10.86 6.73
N ASN A 236 24.12 -12.08 6.43
CA ASN A 236 25.48 -12.37 5.96
C ASN A 236 25.77 -11.79 4.56
N MET A 237 24.75 -11.62 3.71
CA MET A 237 24.92 -11.08 2.36
C MET A 237 24.57 -9.59 2.22
N SER A 238 23.87 -9.01 3.19
CA SER A 238 23.39 -7.63 3.12
C SER A 238 24.54 -6.63 3.06
N TRP A 239 24.57 -5.79 2.02
CA TRP A 239 25.53 -4.69 1.95
C TRP A 239 25.34 -3.70 3.10
N VAL A 240 24.11 -3.39 3.49
CA VAL A 240 23.86 -2.46 4.61
C VAL A 240 24.45 -3.00 5.91
N GLU A 241 24.29 -4.31 6.20
CA GLU A 241 24.82 -4.91 7.44
C GLU A 241 26.35 -5.01 7.44
N ASN A 242 26.95 -5.31 6.28
CA ASN A 242 28.36 -5.67 6.20
C ASN A 242 29.28 -4.53 5.77
N THR A 243 28.74 -3.48 5.11
CA THR A 243 29.56 -2.40 4.55
C THR A 243 29.15 -1.01 4.99
N TRP A 244 27.95 -0.80 5.56
CA TRP A 244 27.56 0.53 6.01
C TRP A 244 28.42 0.98 7.22
N PRO A 245 28.97 2.20 7.23
CA PRO A 245 29.79 2.68 8.33
C PRO A 245 29.05 2.66 9.68
N LYS A 246 29.68 2.07 10.71
CA LYS A 246 29.14 2.03 12.07
C LYS A 246 29.36 3.32 12.86
N VAL A 247 30.40 4.08 12.47
CA VAL A 247 30.74 5.37 13.09
C VAL A 247 30.32 6.47 12.13
N ILE A 248 29.41 7.33 12.61
CA ILE A 248 28.96 8.52 11.89
C ILE A 248 29.94 9.66 12.18
N THR A 249 30.56 10.20 11.14
CA THR A 249 31.42 11.37 11.07
C THR A 249 30.68 12.48 10.32
N GLU A 250 31.21 13.72 10.36
CA GLU A 250 30.67 14.85 9.59
C GLU A 250 30.62 14.56 8.08
N GLU A 251 31.53 13.73 7.57
CA GLU A 251 31.64 13.34 6.17
C GLU A 251 30.67 12.20 5.75
N ASN A 252 30.10 11.44 6.70
CA ASN A 252 29.19 10.33 6.42
C ASN A 252 27.87 10.38 7.23
N SER A 253 27.33 11.60 7.40
CA SER A 253 26.10 11.90 8.18
C SER A 253 24.80 11.20 7.72
N HIS A 254 24.84 10.35 6.68
CA HIS A 254 23.69 9.62 6.18
C HIS A 254 23.30 8.46 7.10
N THR A 255 22.01 8.36 7.42
CA THR A 255 21.48 7.20 8.14
C THR A 255 21.46 5.95 7.27
N PRO A 256 21.71 4.75 7.84
CA PRO A 256 21.61 3.51 7.09
C PRO A 256 20.20 3.33 6.51
N PRO A 257 20.06 2.81 5.27
CA PRO A 257 18.78 2.48 4.69
C PRO A 257 18.06 1.41 5.52
N ALA A 258 16.88 1.75 6.05
CA ALA A 258 16.02 0.81 6.76
C ALA A 258 15.10 0.11 5.75
N VAL A 259 15.55 -1.01 5.19
CA VAL A 259 14.81 -1.77 4.16
C VAL A 259 14.87 -3.29 4.37
N MET A 260 15.18 -3.71 5.61
CA MET A 260 15.36 -5.14 5.94
C MET A 260 14.08 -5.80 6.45
N LYS A 261 13.24 -5.05 7.18
CA LYS A 261 12.13 -5.58 7.97
C LYS A 261 10.83 -4.85 7.63
N TYR A 262 9.97 -5.54 6.89
CA TYR A 262 8.65 -5.05 6.50
C TYR A 262 7.55 -5.95 7.05
N CYS A 263 6.49 -5.34 7.58
CA CYS A 263 5.27 -6.03 7.99
C CYS A 263 4.21 -5.81 6.91
N LEU A 264 3.86 -6.88 6.20
CA LEU A 264 2.85 -6.81 5.15
C LEU A 264 1.52 -7.33 5.70
N MET A 265 0.46 -6.56 5.49
CA MET A 265 -0.89 -6.91 5.91
C MET A 265 -1.83 -6.68 4.73
N GLY A 266 -2.40 -7.75 4.20
CA GLY A 266 -3.33 -7.70 3.08
C GLY A 266 -4.58 -8.50 3.39
N VAL A 267 -5.74 -7.97 3.03
CA VAL A 267 -6.98 -8.75 3.06
C VAL A 267 -7.05 -9.68 1.84
N LYS A 268 -8.00 -10.61 1.86
CA LYS A 268 -8.32 -11.44 0.70
C LYS A 268 -8.52 -10.57 -0.55
N ASP A 269 -7.96 -11.03 -1.66
CA ASP A 269 -8.05 -10.42 -2.99
C ASP A 269 -7.15 -9.19 -3.23
N CYS A 270 -6.24 -8.90 -2.30
CA CYS A 270 -5.18 -7.93 -2.55
C CYS A 270 -4.30 -8.32 -3.74
N TYR A 271 -3.87 -7.30 -4.50
CA TYR A 271 -3.00 -7.45 -5.66
C TYR A 271 -2.02 -6.28 -5.74
N THR A 272 -0.78 -6.62 -6.02
CA THR A 272 0.30 -5.68 -6.36
C THR A 272 0.80 -6.10 -7.73
N ASP A 273 0.82 -5.16 -8.67
CA ASP A 273 1.18 -5.45 -10.06
C ASP A 273 2.67 -5.79 -10.22
N PHE A 274 3.05 -6.27 -11.40
CA PHE A 274 4.43 -6.64 -11.71
C PHE A 274 5.39 -5.48 -11.48
N HIS A 275 6.50 -5.75 -10.79
CA HIS A 275 7.56 -4.80 -10.53
C HIS A 275 8.90 -5.52 -10.37
N VAL A 276 9.97 -4.74 -10.43
CA VAL A 276 11.30 -5.13 -9.95
C VAL A 276 11.52 -4.35 -8.65
N ASP A 277 11.92 -5.04 -7.59
CA ASP A 277 12.17 -4.39 -6.30
C ASP A 277 13.21 -3.27 -6.42
N PHE A 278 13.04 -2.24 -5.60
CA PHE A 278 13.85 -1.03 -5.66
C PHE A 278 15.33 -1.37 -5.56
N GLY A 279 16.13 -0.77 -6.46
CA GLY A 279 17.57 -1.03 -6.55
C GLY A 279 17.95 -2.42 -7.07
N GLY A 280 16.98 -3.20 -7.59
CA GLY A 280 17.23 -4.58 -8.01
C GLY A 280 17.59 -5.48 -6.83
N THR A 281 17.04 -5.20 -5.65
CA THR A 281 17.34 -5.93 -4.42
C THR A 281 16.81 -7.36 -4.47
N SER A 282 17.49 -8.27 -3.78
CA SER A 282 16.93 -9.58 -3.44
C SER A 282 16.04 -9.44 -2.20
N VAL A 283 14.94 -10.17 -2.17
CA VAL A 283 13.95 -10.10 -1.08
C VAL A 283 13.75 -11.46 -0.42
N TRP A 284 13.44 -11.43 0.87
CA TRP A 284 13.00 -12.60 1.63
C TRP A 284 11.55 -12.40 2.09
N TYR A 285 10.76 -13.47 2.06
CA TYR A 285 9.36 -13.46 2.46
C TYR A 285 9.08 -14.64 3.40
N HIS A 286 8.31 -14.38 4.44
CA HIS A 286 7.79 -15.41 5.35
C HIS A 286 6.32 -15.10 5.64
N LEU A 287 5.45 -16.11 5.50
CA LEU A 287 4.03 -15.97 5.79
C LEU A 287 3.71 -16.44 7.20
N LEU A 288 3.41 -15.48 8.07
CA LEU A 288 2.93 -15.80 9.41
C LEU A 288 1.49 -16.33 9.40
N HIS A 289 0.64 -15.75 8.54
CA HIS A 289 -0.76 -16.15 8.37
C HIS A 289 -1.21 -16.06 6.91
N GLY A 290 -2.05 -17.02 6.50
CA GLY A 290 -2.75 -16.99 5.22
C GLY A 290 -1.96 -17.55 4.04
N GLU A 291 -2.21 -17.01 2.84
CA GLU A 291 -1.59 -17.47 1.60
C GLU A 291 -1.21 -16.27 0.73
N LYS A 292 -0.07 -16.36 0.04
CA LYS A 292 0.36 -15.38 -0.96
C LYS A 292 0.72 -16.09 -2.26
N VAL A 293 0.22 -15.59 -3.38
CA VAL A 293 0.57 -16.10 -4.70
C VAL A 293 1.53 -15.12 -5.36
N PHE A 294 2.67 -15.63 -5.81
CA PHE A 294 3.62 -14.87 -6.61
C PHE A 294 3.55 -15.28 -8.08
N TYR A 295 3.68 -14.27 -8.96
CA TYR A 295 3.81 -14.44 -10.40
C TYR A 295 5.20 -13.99 -10.82
N PHE A 296 6.08 -14.94 -11.17
CA PHE A 296 7.48 -14.68 -11.47
C PHE A 296 7.76 -14.71 -12.96
N ILE A 297 8.66 -13.83 -13.38
CA ILE A 297 9.18 -13.72 -14.75
C ILE A 297 10.69 -13.62 -14.63
N GLU A 298 11.40 -14.43 -15.39
CA GLU A 298 12.87 -14.42 -15.41
C GLU A 298 13.38 -13.09 -15.98
N PRO A 299 14.37 -12.42 -15.36
CA PRO A 299 14.88 -11.11 -15.77
C PRO A 299 15.84 -11.20 -16.97
N THR A 300 15.44 -11.90 -18.03
CA THR A 300 16.20 -11.93 -19.28
C THR A 300 16.26 -10.53 -19.89
N LYS A 301 17.29 -10.23 -20.71
CA LYS A 301 17.40 -8.94 -21.42
C LYS A 301 16.14 -8.60 -22.23
N VAL A 302 15.50 -9.62 -22.81
CA VAL A 302 14.25 -9.47 -23.57
C VAL A 302 13.09 -9.09 -22.65
N ASN A 303 12.94 -9.78 -21.51
CA ASN A 303 11.86 -9.52 -20.56
C ASN A 303 12.03 -8.15 -19.88
N LEU A 304 13.25 -7.75 -19.53
CA LEU A 304 13.54 -6.44 -18.97
C LEU A 304 13.18 -5.30 -19.94
N LYS A 305 13.50 -5.45 -21.23
CA LYS A 305 13.10 -4.47 -22.25
C LYS A 305 11.58 -4.39 -22.41
N LYS A 306 10.89 -5.54 -22.41
CA LYS A 306 9.41 -5.59 -22.44
C LYS A 306 8.82 -4.94 -21.18
N PHE A 307 9.42 -5.18 -20.02
CA PHE A 307 8.99 -4.62 -18.74
C PHE A 307 9.11 -3.10 -18.74
N GLU A 308 10.25 -2.55 -19.17
CA GLU A 308 10.47 -1.11 -19.29
C GLU A 308 9.44 -0.44 -20.21
N GLN A 309 9.16 -1.06 -21.36
CA GLN A 309 8.14 -0.58 -22.30
C GLN A 309 6.72 -0.62 -21.69
N TRP A 310 6.38 -1.69 -20.97
CA TRP A 310 5.09 -1.81 -20.31
C TRP A 310 4.94 -0.83 -19.14
N ALA A 311 5.96 -0.70 -18.29
CA ALA A 311 5.93 0.17 -17.12
C ALA A 311 5.86 1.66 -17.48
N SER A 312 6.29 2.04 -18.69
CA SER A 312 6.19 3.40 -19.22
C SER A 312 4.99 3.61 -20.15
N SER A 313 4.14 2.59 -20.36
CA SER A 313 3.00 2.65 -21.27
C SER A 313 1.80 3.37 -20.64
N SER A 314 1.00 4.05 -21.47
CA SER A 314 -0.22 4.72 -21.03
C SER A 314 -1.37 3.76 -20.71
N ASP A 315 -1.30 2.52 -21.19
CA ASP A 315 -2.26 1.43 -20.98
C ASP A 315 -1.76 0.38 -19.99
N GLN A 316 -0.69 0.66 -19.21
CA GLN A 316 -0.08 -0.26 -18.25
C GLN A 316 -1.13 -0.95 -17.37
N ASN A 317 -2.07 -0.17 -16.84
CA ASN A 317 -3.12 -0.67 -15.93
C ASN A 317 -4.16 -1.56 -16.62
N GLN A 318 -4.22 -1.63 -17.94
CA GLN A 318 -5.15 -2.47 -18.71
C GLN A 318 -4.48 -3.72 -19.29
N VAL A 319 -3.15 -3.80 -19.18
CA VAL A 319 -2.34 -4.85 -19.78
C VAL A 319 -1.70 -5.70 -18.69
N PHE A 320 -2.10 -6.97 -18.61
CA PHE A 320 -1.43 -7.94 -17.74
C PHE A 320 -0.05 -8.29 -18.29
N PHE A 321 1.02 -7.82 -17.63
CA PHE A 321 2.40 -7.99 -18.13
C PHE A 321 2.79 -9.46 -18.34
N GLY A 322 2.25 -10.39 -17.55
CA GLY A 322 2.46 -11.83 -17.73
C GLY A 322 2.07 -12.36 -19.12
N ASP A 323 1.22 -11.66 -19.87
CA ASP A 323 0.85 -12.01 -21.25
C ASP A 323 1.80 -11.45 -22.31
N LYS A 324 2.73 -10.57 -21.93
CA LYS A 324 3.74 -10.00 -22.83
C LYS A 324 5.01 -10.85 -22.90
N VAL A 325 5.18 -11.79 -21.99
CA VAL A 325 6.38 -12.63 -21.86
C VAL A 325 6.08 -14.09 -22.21
N ASP A 326 7.13 -14.82 -22.58
CA ASP A 326 6.97 -16.20 -23.04
C ASP A 326 6.60 -17.14 -21.89
N LYS A 327 7.12 -16.85 -20.68
CA LYS A 327 6.89 -17.65 -19.48
C LYS A 327 6.61 -16.73 -18.29
N CYS A 328 5.45 -16.95 -17.67
CA CYS A 328 5.07 -16.40 -16.39
C CYS A 328 4.72 -17.57 -15.45
N TYR A 329 5.47 -17.69 -14.36
CA TYR A 329 5.37 -18.79 -13.42
C TYR A 329 4.49 -18.40 -12.24
N LYS A 330 3.71 -19.34 -11.72
CA LYS A 330 2.90 -19.13 -10.52
C LYS A 330 3.41 -20.02 -9.39
N ILE A 331 3.59 -19.46 -8.20
CA ILE A 331 3.80 -20.22 -6.97
C ILE A 331 2.89 -19.69 -5.86
N SER A 332 2.33 -20.61 -5.08
CA SER A 332 1.54 -20.29 -3.89
C SER A 332 2.40 -20.58 -2.66
N LEU A 333 2.65 -19.54 -1.88
CA LEU A 333 3.34 -19.62 -0.60
C LEU A 333 2.28 -19.75 0.50
N GLN A 334 2.39 -20.81 1.28
CA GLN A 334 1.50 -21.11 2.40
C GLN A 334 2.09 -20.56 3.70
N GLU A 335 1.29 -20.59 4.76
CA GLU A 335 1.72 -20.29 6.12
C GLU A 335 2.86 -21.21 6.59
N GLY A 336 3.89 -20.62 7.24
CA GLY A 336 5.05 -21.33 7.81
C GLY A 336 6.31 -21.25 6.96
#